data_AF-A0A914DPM0-F1
#
_entry.id   AF-A0A914DPM0-F1
#
_cell.length_a   1.000
_cell.length_b   1.000
_cell.length_c   1.000
_cell.angle_alpha   90.00
_cell.angle_beta   90.00
_cell.angle_gamma   90.00
#
_symmetry.space_group_name_H-M   'P 1'
#
loop_
_entity.id
_entity.type
_entity.pdbx_description
1 polymer ?
#
loop_
_entity_poly.entity_id
_entity_poly.type
_entity_poly.pdbx_seq_one_letter_code
_entity_poly.pdbx_strand_id
1 'polypeptide(L)'
;MPMPTYRMMDQPVWDDKKAFGHGNYHFQKWNEQSEYAKRVCALSAKIWGEPTRPVNTPSARMIRSLSREPHEQTPLKPLSRRDDKTPTYWVSQTPMFHYMVKMLRFHGLFYDAHMTWKEAQEARRLLSGKTRMPVIGQGKLKELREKRRAARAAKAAQILAKAKAAAKRKY
;
A
#
# COMPACT_ATOMS: atom_id res chain seq x y z
N MET A 1 55.39 -25.39 21.98
CA MET A 1 54.80 -24.67 20.82
C MET A 1 53.60 -23.88 21.31
N PRO A 2 53.48 -22.57 21.03
CA PRO A 2 52.37 -21.77 21.52
C PRO A 2 51.11 -21.99 20.66
N MET A 3 49.94 -22.05 21.31
CA MET A 3 48.64 -22.17 20.65
C MET A 3 48.27 -20.86 19.91
N PRO A 4 47.60 -20.91 18.74
CA PRO A 4 47.16 -19.71 18.04
C PRO A 4 45.96 -19.08 18.75
N THR A 5 46.11 -17.82 19.13
CA THR A 5 45.08 -16.94 19.68
C THR A 5 44.01 -16.61 18.63
N TYR A 6 42.74 -16.70 19.03
CA TYR A 6 41.56 -16.46 18.20
C TYR A 6 41.45 -14.97 17.80
N ARG A 7 41.72 -14.64 16.53
CA ARG A 7 41.49 -13.31 15.96
C ARG A 7 40.06 -13.28 15.41
N MET A 8 39.17 -12.59 16.12
CA MET A 8 37.85 -12.19 15.62
C MET A 8 38.02 -11.23 14.42
N MET A 9 37.10 -11.34 13.45
CA MET A 9 36.89 -10.49 12.26
C MET A 9 37.67 -10.88 10.99
N ASP A 10 36.98 -11.54 10.06
CA ASP A 10 36.48 -10.90 8.82
C ASP A 10 35.40 -11.81 8.19
N GLN A 11 34.23 -11.24 7.89
CA GLN A 11 33.12 -11.99 7.30
C GLN A 11 33.43 -12.32 5.82
N PRO A 12 33.35 -13.59 5.37
CA PRO A 12 33.53 -13.88 3.97
C PRO A 12 32.30 -13.43 3.17
N VAL A 13 32.61 -12.64 2.13
CA VAL A 13 31.72 -12.19 1.06
C VAL A 13 31.02 -13.40 0.44
N TRP A 14 29.71 -13.30 0.32
CA TRP A 14 28.83 -14.33 -0.24
C TRP A 14 29.14 -14.51 -1.74
N ASP A 15 29.75 -15.63 -2.10
CA ASP A 15 29.92 -16.06 -3.49
C ASP A 15 28.81 -17.08 -3.82
N ASP A 16 27.77 -16.60 -4.50
CA ASP A 16 26.47 -17.28 -4.72
C ASP A 16 26.54 -18.54 -5.60
N LYS A 17 27.73 -19.01 -5.99
CA LYS A 17 27.90 -20.17 -6.88
C LYS A 17 28.30 -21.48 -6.19
N LYS A 18 28.50 -21.49 -4.86
CA LYS A 18 28.76 -22.71 -4.06
C LYS A 18 27.58 -23.17 -3.19
N ALA A 19 26.39 -22.59 -3.37
CA ALA A 19 25.23 -22.81 -2.50
C ALA A 19 24.42 -24.11 -2.77
N PHE A 20 24.89 -25.00 -3.64
CA PHE A 20 24.30 -26.31 -3.88
C PHE A 20 25.16 -27.40 -3.24
N GLY A 21 25.23 -27.40 -1.92
CA GLY A 21 25.95 -28.41 -1.17
C GLY A 21 26.17 -27.96 0.26
N HIS A 22 25.36 -28.50 1.16
CA HIS A 22 25.51 -28.43 2.62
C HIS A 22 25.36 -27.01 3.21
N GLY A 23 24.26 -26.81 3.93
CA GLY A 23 24.13 -25.66 4.82
C GLY A 23 25.30 -25.65 5.80
N ASN A 24 25.99 -24.51 5.89
CA ASN A 24 27.05 -24.27 6.85
C ASN A 24 26.47 -24.32 8.27
N TYR A 25 26.57 -25.48 8.92
CA TYR A 25 26.47 -25.56 10.38
C TYR A 25 27.80 -25.10 10.97
N HIS A 26 27.73 -24.35 12.07
CA HIS A 26 28.81 -23.52 12.62
C HIS A 26 30.03 -24.27 13.21
N PHE A 27 30.24 -25.53 12.85
CA PHE A 27 31.31 -26.37 13.34
C PHE A 27 31.84 -27.19 12.16
N GLN A 28 33.13 -27.01 11.87
CA GLN A 28 33.88 -27.81 10.88
C GLN A 28 33.49 -29.29 10.98
N LYS A 29 33.27 -29.93 9.83
CA LYS A 29 33.06 -31.38 9.70
C LYS A 29 34.17 -32.12 10.46
N TRP A 30 33.89 -32.56 11.68
CA TRP A 30 34.65 -33.64 12.30
C TRP A 30 34.45 -34.89 11.44
N ASN A 31 35.53 -35.65 11.17
CA ASN A 31 35.53 -36.83 10.29
C ASN A 31 34.26 -37.69 10.50
N GLU A 32 33.30 -37.62 9.56
CA GLU A 32 31.98 -38.29 9.61
C GLU A 32 32.08 -39.82 9.55
N GLN A 33 33.29 -40.35 9.39
CA GLN A 33 33.56 -41.77 9.22
C GLN A 33 33.49 -42.56 10.54
N SER A 34 33.75 -41.92 11.69
CA SER A 34 33.72 -42.59 12.99
C SER A 34 32.34 -42.49 13.66
N GLU A 35 31.85 -43.59 14.23
CA GLU A 35 30.61 -43.64 15.02
C GLU A 35 30.63 -42.68 16.23
N TYR A 36 31.81 -42.46 16.81
CA TYR A 36 31.98 -41.49 17.90
C TYR A 36 31.70 -40.06 17.43
N ALA A 37 32.22 -39.68 16.26
CA ALA A 37 32.02 -38.34 15.70
C ALA A 37 30.55 -38.04 15.41
N LYS A 38 29.79 -39.04 14.92
CA LYS A 38 28.33 -38.91 14.72
C LYS A 38 27.59 -38.64 16.03
N ARG A 39 27.98 -39.32 17.12
CA ARG A 39 27.38 -39.13 18.46
C ARG A 39 27.70 -37.75 19.03
N VAL A 40 28.92 -37.26 18.85
CA VAL A 40 29.32 -35.92 19.30
C VAL A 40 28.57 -34.83 18.53
N CYS A 41 28.39 -35.00 17.22
CA CYS A 41 27.61 -34.08 16.38
C CYS A 41 26.12 -34.06 16.74
N ALA A 42 25.52 -35.24 16.99
CA ALA A 42 24.14 -35.32 17.45
C ALA A 42 23.94 -34.69 18.84
N LEU A 43 24.92 -34.87 19.73
CA LEU A 43 24.93 -34.26 21.05
C LEU A 43 25.03 -32.73 20.97
N SER A 44 25.93 -32.20 20.14
CA SER A 44 26.08 -30.75 19.96
C SER A 44 24.80 -30.14 19.39
N ALA A 45 24.19 -30.76 18.38
CA ALA A 45 22.91 -30.30 17.83
C ALA A 45 21.82 -30.23 18.91
N LYS A 46 21.78 -31.21 19.83
CA LYS A 46 20.83 -31.22 20.95
C LYS A 46 21.09 -30.11 21.97
N ILE A 47 22.35 -29.80 22.26
CA ILE A 47 22.74 -28.73 23.18
C ILE A 47 22.34 -27.35 22.62
N TRP A 48 22.54 -27.13 21.33
CA TRP A 48 22.28 -25.85 20.67
C TRP A 48 20.86 -25.72 20.11
N GLY A 49 20.00 -26.74 20.27
CA GLY A 49 18.62 -26.73 19.77
C GLY A 49 18.50 -26.83 18.25
N GLU A 50 19.55 -27.31 17.58
CA GLU A 50 19.55 -27.57 16.14
C GLU A 50 18.90 -28.94 15.81
N PRO A 51 18.51 -29.19 14.54
CA PRO A 51 17.97 -30.47 14.13
C PRO A 51 18.97 -31.61 14.33
N THR A 52 18.62 -32.58 15.19
CA THR A 52 19.47 -33.75 15.51
C THR A 52 19.46 -34.84 14.45
N ARG A 53 18.39 -34.93 13.66
CA ARG A 53 18.26 -35.86 12.53
C ARG A 53 18.87 -35.25 11.28
N PRO A 54 19.52 -36.06 10.41
CA PRO A 54 19.96 -35.56 9.11
C PRO A 54 18.76 -35.02 8.34
N VAL A 55 18.81 -33.74 7.99
CA VAL A 55 17.72 -33.06 7.27
C VAL A 55 17.96 -33.12 5.77
N ASN A 56 16.89 -33.42 5.02
CA ASN A 56 16.91 -33.30 3.57
C ASN A 56 16.96 -31.83 3.15
N THR A 57 17.43 -31.56 1.93
CA THR A 57 17.51 -30.21 1.35
C THR A 57 16.20 -29.39 1.41
N PRO A 58 14.99 -29.93 1.15
CA PRO A 58 13.75 -29.15 1.29
C PRO A 58 13.43 -28.79 2.75
N SER A 59 13.67 -29.72 3.69
CA SER A 59 13.42 -29.50 5.11
C SER A 59 14.36 -28.42 5.67
N ALA A 60 15.61 -28.37 5.22
CA ALA A 60 16.56 -27.32 5.59
C ALA A 60 16.11 -25.93 5.09
N ARG A 61 15.54 -25.84 3.89
CA ARG A 61 14.97 -24.58 3.36
C ARG A 61 13.80 -24.11 4.22
N MET A 62 12.91 -25.01 4.62
CA MET A 62 11.78 -24.68 5.49
C MET A 62 12.24 -24.15 6.85
N ILE A 63 13.20 -24.81 7.49
CA ILE A 63 13.79 -24.36 8.76
C ILE A 63 14.36 -22.95 8.61
N ARG A 64 15.05 -22.66 7.49
CA ARG A 64 15.58 -21.32 7.19
C ARG A 64 14.50 -20.28 6.94
N SER A 65 13.41 -20.65 6.28
CA SER A 65 12.27 -19.76 6.06
C SER A 65 11.55 -19.42 7.37
N LEU A 66 11.45 -20.38 8.29
CA LEU A 66 10.81 -20.21 9.60
C LEU A 66 11.71 -19.50 10.62
N SER A 67 13.03 -19.68 10.53
CA SER A 67 13.98 -18.97 11.38
C SER A 67 14.17 -17.51 10.98
N ARG A 68 13.83 -17.16 9.74
CA ARG A 68 13.83 -15.78 9.26
C ARG A 68 12.53 -15.10 9.67
N GLU A 69 12.63 -13.88 10.17
CA GLU A 69 11.47 -13.03 10.39
C GLU A 69 10.70 -12.82 9.06
N PRO A 70 9.37 -13.02 9.03
CA PRO A 70 8.58 -12.83 7.82
C PRO A 70 8.77 -11.41 7.27
N HIS A 71 8.94 -11.31 5.96
CA HIS A 71 9.18 -10.03 5.28
C HIS A 71 8.02 -9.03 5.49
N GLU A 72 6.81 -9.53 5.72
CA GLU A 72 5.62 -8.69 5.94
C GLU A 72 5.50 -8.21 7.38
N GLN A 73 6.09 -8.93 8.33
CA GLN A 73 5.99 -8.64 9.76
C GLN A 73 7.17 -7.84 10.28
N THR A 74 8.26 -7.73 9.52
CA THR A 74 9.48 -7.02 9.90
C THR A 74 9.16 -5.53 10.08
N PRO A 75 9.01 -5.03 11.31
CA PRO A 75 8.71 -3.64 11.54
C PRO A 75 10.05 -2.89 11.46
N LEU A 76 10.24 -2.13 10.37
CA LEU A 76 11.21 -1.03 10.29
C LEU A 76 12.59 -1.37 10.86
N LYS A 77 13.33 -2.26 10.20
CA LYS A 77 14.77 -2.35 10.43
C LYS A 77 15.41 -1.03 9.99
N PRO A 78 16.19 -0.34 10.83
CA PRO A 78 16.76 0.96 10.49
C PRO A 78 17.55 0.90 9.19
N LEU A 79 17.28 1.89 8.36
CA LEU A 79 17.56 2.07 6.94
C LEU A 79 19.06 2.22 6.61
N SER A 80 19.91 1.28 7.01
CA SER A 80 21.34 1.36 6.71
C SER A 80 21.89 0.20 5.90
N ARG A 81 21.07 -0.75 5.42
CA ARG A 81 21.64 -1.83 4.58
C ARG A 81 20.80 -2.51 3.51
N ARG A 82 19.52 -2.22 3.28
CA ARG A 82 18.76 -2.91 2.22
C ARG A 82 17.71 -2.04 1.54
N ASP A 83 17.93 -1.80 0.25
CA ASP A 83 17.00 -1.22 -0.72
C ASP A 83 15.89 -2.22 -1.13
N ASP A 84 15.27 -2.88 -0.15
CA ASP A 84 14.29 -3.95 -0.40
C ASP A 84 12.89 -3.47 -0.03
N LYS A 85 12.24 -2.81 -1.00
CA LYS A 85 10.79 -2.76 -1.27
C LYS A 85 9.88 -3.16 -0.11
N THR A 86 9.77 -2.30 0.90
CA THR A 86 8.72 -2.39 1.91
C THR A 86 7.42 -1.76 1.37
N PRO A 87 6.23 -2.20 1.83
CA PRO A 87 4.95 -1.57 1.49
C PRO A 87 4.80 -0.14 2.02
N THR A 88 5.83 0.39 2.69
CA THR A 88 5.95 1.77 3.18
C THR A 88 6.54 2.73 2.14
N TYR A 89 6.95 2.24 0.97
CA TYR A 89 7.70 3.04 -0.02
C TYR A 89 6.95 4.31 -0.47
N TRP A 90 5.63 4.20 -0.65
CA TRP A 90 4.78 5.37 -0.69
C TRP A 90 4.65 5.92 0.73
N VAL A 91 5.34 7.03 1.02
CA VAL A 91 4.96 7.90 2.14
C VAL A 91 3.48 8.18 1.94
N SER A 92 2.65 7.50 2.72
CA SER A 92 1.22 7.51 2.53
C SER A 92 0.79 8.97 2.50
N GLN A 93 0.15 9.41 1.41
CA GLN A 93 -0.79 10.52 1.51
C GLN A 93 -1.92 10.04 2.43
N THR A 94 -1.62 9.94 3.72
CA THR A 94 -2.60 9.54 4.71
C THR A 94 -3.63 10.66 4.77
N PRO A 95 -4.92 10.31 4.87
CA PRO A 95 -5.95 11.31 5.15
C PRO A 95 -5.60 12.15 6.38
N MET A 96 -4.83 11.58 7.32
CA MET A 96 -4.32 12.25 8.51
C MET A 96 -3.61 13.58 8.20
N PHE A 97 -2.70 13.61 7.22
CA PHE A 97 -1.97 14.84 6.89
C PHE A 97 -2.89 15.89 6.26
N HIS A 98 -3.77 15.49 5.34
CA HIS A 98 -4.72 16.40 4.70
C HIS A 98 -5.66 17.06 5.72
N TYR A 99 -6.22 16.27 6.64
CA TYR A 99 -7.13 16.79 7.66
C TYR A 99 -6.42 17.70 8.65
N MET A 100 -5.21 17.32 9.09
CA MET A 100 -4.40 18.14 9.99
C MET A 100 -4.17 19.54 9.40
N VAL A 101 -3.61 19.63 8.19
CA VAL A 101 -3.30 20.92 7.56
C VAL A 101 -4.57 21.74 7.31
N LYS A 102 -5.68 21.09 6.97
CA LYS A 102 -6.99 21.75 6.83
C LYS A 102 -7.49 22.35 8.15
N MET A 103 -7.37 21.63 9.27
CA MET A 103 -7.77 22.15 10.59
C MET A 103 -6.86 23.32 11.01
N LEU A 104 -5.55 23.19 10.84
CA LEU A 104 -4.61 24.28 11.16
C LEU A 104 -4.92 25.56 10.37
N ARG A 105 -5.34 25.42 9.10
CA ARG A 105 -5.80 26.55 8.29
C ARG A 105 -7.05 27.21 8.87
N PHE A 106 -8.05 26.43 9.30
CA PHE A 106 -9.26 26.99 9.90
C PHE A 106 -9.00 27.72 11.22
N HIS A 107 -8.01 27.28 11.98
CA HIS A 107 -7.58 27.96 13.20
C HIS A 107 -6.65 29.15 12.94
N GLY A 108 -6.26 29.42 11.68
CA GLY A 108 -5.37 30.53 11.33
C GLY A 108 -3.90 30.30 11.68
N LEU A 109 -3.52 29.10 12.12
CA LEU A 109 -2.14 28.74 12.45
C LEU A 109 -1.29 28.44 11.21
N PHE A 110 -1.93 28.06 10.10
CA PHE A 110 -1.26 27.68 8.87
C PHE A 110 -1.84 28.40 7.66
N TYR A 111 -0.98 28.98 6.84
CA TYR A 111 -1.35 29.56 5.56
C TYR A 111 -1.06 28.59 4.41
N ASP A 112 -2.13 28.04 3.82
CA ASP A 112 -2.03 27.19 2.63
C ASP A 112 -2.12 28.05 1.35
N ALA A 113 -0.99 28.26 0.68
CA ALA A 113 -0.93 29.03 -0.56
C ALA A 113 -1.69 28.37 -1.72
N HIS A 114 -1.68 27.03 -1.79
CA HIS A 114 -2.30 26.30 -2.89
C HIS A 114 -3.83 26.38 -2.81
N MET A 115 -4.39 26.17 -1.62
CA MET A 115 -5.84 26.28 -1.43
C MET A 115 -6.33 27.73 -1.59
N THR A 116 -5.57 28.71 -1.08
CA THR A 116 -5.91 30.13 -1.22
C THR A 116 -5.95 30.55 -2.70
N TRP A 117 -4.97 30.13 -3.50
CA TRP A 117 -4.99 30.40 -4.95
C TRP A 117 -6.18 29.74 -5.64
N LYS A 118 -6.50 28.49 -5.29
CA LYS A 118 -7.64 27.76 -5.86
C LYS A 118 -8.97 28.45 -5.54
N GLU A 119 -9.18 28.88 -4.30
CA GLU A 119 -10.37 29.61 -3.88
C GLU A 119 -10.52 30.95 -4.62
N ALA A 120 -9.43 31.70 -4.79
CA ALA A 120 -9.42 32.93 -5.58
C ALA A 120 -9.83 32.68 -7.05
N GLN A 121 -9.34 31.60 -7.66
CA GLN A 121 -9.76 31.21 -9.01
C GLN A 121 -11.23 30.79 -9.08
N GLU A 122 -11.73 30.11 -8.05
CA GLU A 122 -13.14 29.73 -7.96
C GLU A 122 -14.06 30.94 -7.82
N ALA A 123 -13.70 31.90 -6.97
CA ALA A 123 -14.42 33.17 -6.84
C ALA A 123 -14.48 33.92 -8.18
N ARG A 124 -13.34 34.00 -8.89
CA ARG A 124 -13.29 34.61 -10.23
C ARG A 124 -14.18 33.88 -11.25
N ARG A 125 -14.19 32.55 -11.22
CA ARG A 125 -15.05 31.76 -12.12
C ARG A 125 -16.53 31.94 -11.81
N LEU A 126 -16.89 32.05 -10.53
CA LEU A 126 -18.26 32.31 -10.09
C LEU A 126 -18.74 33.69 -10.57
N LEU A 127 -17.90 34.73 -10.43
CA LEU A 127 -18.17 36.07 -10.97
C LEU A 127 -18.35 36.06 -12.49
N SER A 128 -17.59 35.21 -13.19
CA SER A 128 -17.74 34.99 -14.63
C SER A 128 -19.00 34.18 -15.01
N GLY A 129 -19.82 33.75 -14.04
CA GLY A 129 -20.98 32.88 -14.26
C GLY A 129 -20.62 31.44 -14.66
N LYS A 130 -19.34 31.07 -14.60
CA LYS A 130 -18.84 29.73 -14.90
C LYS A 130 -18.83 28.91 -13.61
N THR A 131 -19.98 28.40 -13.21
CA THR A 131 -20.07 27.53 -12.03
C THR A 131 -19.33 26.22 -12.32
N ARG A 132 -18.21 25.97 -11.60
CA ARG A 132 -17.32 24.81 -11.81
C ARG A 132 -18.06 23.48 -11.65
N MET A 133 -19.02 23.41 -10.73
CA MET A 133 -19.87 22.25 -10.50
C MET A 133 -21.29 22.74 -10.23
N PRO A 134 -22.27 22.49 -11.13
CA PRO A 134 -23.67 22.67 -10.76
C PRO A 134 -23.98 21.76 -9.56
N VAL A 135 -24.98 22.14 -8.77
CA VAL A 135 -25.44 21.30 -7.65
C VAL A 135 -25.63 19.87 -8.15
N ILE A 136 -25.17 18.89 -7.38
CA ILE A 136 -25.25 17.48 -7.77
C ILE A 136 -26.69 17.15 -8.18
N GLY A 137 -26.85 16.64 -9.39
CA GLY A 137 -28.17 16.36 -9.99
C GLY A 137 -28.78 17.50 -10.80
N GLN A 138 -28.30 18.74 -10.73
CA GLN A 138 -28.71 19.89 -11.56
C GLN A 138 -27.79 20.08 -12.77
N GLY A 139 -27.19 19.00 -13.27
CA GLY A 139 -26.39 19.07 -14.48
C GLY A 139 -27.23 19.48 -15.71
N LYS A 140 -26.53 19.84 -16.79
CA LYS A 140 -27.12 20.23 -18.09
C LYS A 140 -28.22 19.29 -18.59
N LEU A 141 -28.09 17.98 -18.31
CA LEU A 141 -29.08 16.97 -18.70
C LEU A 141 -30.42 17.12 -17.97
N LYS A 142 -30.41 17.50 -16.68
CA LYS A 142 -31.64 17.74 -15.93
C LYS A 142 -32.34 19.00 -16.44
N GLU A 143 -31.60 20.09 -16.63
CA GLU A 143 -32.15 21.33 -17.21
C GLU A 143 -32.81 21.07 -18.57
N LEU A 144 -32.15 20.30 -19.43
CA LEU A 144 -32.68 19.96 -20.75
C LEU A 144 -33.92 19.06 -20.66
N ARG A 145 -33.96 18.13 -19.70
CA ARG A 145 -35.14 17.31 -19.40
C ARG A 145 -36.31 18.15 -18.89
N GLU A 146 -36.06 19.10 -17.99
CA GLU A 146 -37.08 20.00 -17.45
C GLU A 146 -37.65 20.90 -18.55
N LYS A 147 -36.79 21.50 -19.39
CA LYS A 147 -37.22 22.28 -20.57
C LYS A 147 -38.09 21.45 -21.51
N ARG A 148 -37.71 20.19 -21.80
CA ARG A 148 -38.51 19.28 -22.62
C ARG A 148 -39.85 18.92 -21.96
N ARG A 149 -39.88 18.71 -20.64
CA ARG A 149 -41.11 18.42 -19.88
C ARG A 149 -42.06 19.61 -19.91
N ALA A 150 -41.55 20.82 -19.66
CA ALA A 150 -42.32 22.06 -19.73
C ALA A 150 -42.90 22.29 -21.14
N ALA A 151 -42.10 22.10 -22.19
CA ALA A 151 -42.56 22.22 -23.57
C ALA A 151 -43.68 21.22 -23.92
N ARG A 152 -43.56 19.97 -23.46
CA ARG A 152 -44.61 18.95 -23.65
C ARG A 152 -45.90 19.31 -22.90
N ALA A 153 -45.79 19.78 -21.66
CA ALA A 153 -46.94 20.22 -20.86
C ALA A 153 -47.66 21.42 -21.50
N ALA A 154 -46.91 22.42 -21.99
CA ALA A 154 -47.47 23.56 -22.71
C ALA A 154 -48.23 23.13 -23.97
N LYS A 155 -47.66 22.20 -24.76
CA LYS A 155 -48.32 21.67 -25.96
C LYS A 155 -49.61 20.91 -25.62
N ALA A 156 -49.60 20.11 -24.55
CA ALA A 156 -50.80 19.41 -24.08
C ALA A 156 -51.89 20.38 -23.59
N ALA A 157 -51.51 21.44 -22.87
CA ALA A 157 -52.44 22.48 -22.43
C ALA A 157 -53.09 23.22 -23.61
N GLN A 158 -52.32 23.55 -24.65
CA GLN A 158 -52.85 24.15 -25.88
C GLN A 158 -53.86 23.22 -26.59
N ILE A 159 -53.58 21.92 -26.67
CA ILE A 159 -54.49 20.93 -27.26
C ILE A 159 -55.80 20.86 -26.47
N LEU A 160 -55.72 20.79 -25.14
CA LEU A 160 -56.90 20.77 -24.27
C LEU A 160 -57.71 22.07 -24.38
N ALA A 161 -57.06 23.23 -24.41
CA ALA A 161 -57.72 24.52 -24.60
C ALA A 161 -58.44 24.58 -25.95
N LYS A 162 -57.80 24.11 -27.03
CA LYS A 162 -58.40 24.04 -28.37
C LYS A 162 -59.57 23.06 -28.41
N ALA A 163 -59.46 21.90 -27.76
CA ALA A 163 -60.54 20.93 -27.66
C ALA A 163 -61.74 21.47 -26.87
N LYS A 164 -61.51 22.15 -25.74
CA LYS A 164 -62.56 22.83 -24.96
C LYS A 164 -63.24 23.94 -25.77
N ALA A 165 -62.46 24.75 -26.48
CA ALA A 165 -63.00 25.80 -27.35
C ALA A 165 -63.86 25.22 -28.50
N ALA A 166 -63.44 24.09 -29.08
CA ALA A 166 -64.20 23.38 -30.11
C ALA A 166 -65.50 22.76 -29.56
N ALA A 167 -65.47 22.20 -28.34
CA ALA A 167 -66.65 21.68 -27.67
C ALA A 167 -67.67 22.79 -27.36
N LYS A 168 -67.21 23.95 -26.90
CA LYS A 168 -68.06 25.13 -26.63
C LYS A 168 -68.71 25.72 -27.90
N ARG A 169 -68.16 25.46 -29.08
CA ARG A 169 -68.75 25.88 -30.37
C ARG A 169 -69.83 24.92 -30.90
N LYS A 170 -69.95 23.72 -30.33
CA LYS A 170 -70.90 22.68 -30.78
C LYS A 170 -72.23 22.67 -29.99
N TYR A 171 -72.29 23.39 -28.88
CA TYR A 171 -73.50 23.66 -28.09
C TYR A 171 -73.82 25.15 -28.20
#